data_AF-A0A1H7GQM9-F1
#
_entry.id   AF-A0A1H7GQM9-F1
#
_cell.length_a   1.000
_cell.length_b   1.000
_cell.length_c   1.000
_cell.angle_alpha   90.00
_cell.angle_beta   90.00
_cell.angle_gamma   90.00
#
_symmetry.space_group_name_H-M   'P 1'
#
loop_
_entity.id
_entity.type
_entity.pdbx_description
1 polymer ?
#
loop_
_entity_poly.entity_id
_entity_poly.type
_entity_poly.pdbx_seq_one_letter_code
_entity_poly.pdbx_strand_id
1 'polypeptide(L)'
;MHHLSIVPDFRQACKVQHQLSDILFLTVCAVICGAEGWDEIQGFGHAKIYFFRQYGDFEAGVHSHDTLARVMAKVNAEQLHTAFAEWVKACHVVTEGAVVAIDGKTLRGSYCRGKGKGAFHMVSAFSAANGVVLGQVKTAEKSNEITAIPELLKLLNLQGCLVTIDAKVC
;
A
#
# COMPACT_ATOMS: atom_id res chain seq x y z
N MET A 1 -6.99 8.62 -10.12
CA MET A 1 -7.85 8.53 -8.90
C MET A 1 -8.85 7.36 -8.91
N HIS A 2 -9.29 6.83 -10.06
CA HIS A 2 -10.31 5.77 -10.09
C HIS A 2 -9.93 4.46 -9.36
N HIS A 3 -8.64 4.10 -9.31
CA HIS A 3 -8.20 2.85 -8.66
C HIS A 3 -8.48 2.81 -7.14
N LEU A 4 -8.40 3.94 -6.44
CA LEU A 4 -8.70 4.00 -4.99
C LEU A 4 -10.21 4.03 -4.71
N SER A 5 -11.05 4.32 -5.71
CA SER A 5 -12.51 4.30 -5.59
C SER A 5 -13.11 2.88 -5.57
N ILE A 6 -12.27 1.86 -5.82
CA ILE A 6 -12.66 0.44 -5.77
C ILE A 6 -12.95 0.00 -4.33
N VAL A 7 -12.39 0.68 -3.33
CA VAL A 7 -12.64 0.36 -1.91
C VAL A 7 -14.06 0.82 -1.55
N PRO A 8 -14.97 -0.12 -1.16
CA PRO A 8 -16.33 0.24 -0.82
C PRO A 8 -16.36 1.10 0.45
N ASP A 9 -17.15 2.17 0.43
CA ASP A 9 -17.31 3.01 1.61
C ASP A 9 -18.20 2.31 2.65
N PHE A 10 -17.57 1.88 3.73
CA PHE A 10 -18.22 1.21 4.87
C PHE A 10 -18.81 2.22 5.88
N ARG A 11 -18.65 3.52 5.65
CA ARG A 11 -19.12 4.57 6.56
C ARG A 11 -20.60 4.84 6.34
N GLN A 12 -21.29 5.33 7.37
CA GLN A 12 -22.70 5.68 7.28
C GLN A 12 -22.88 6.89 6.36
N ALA A 13 -23.59 6.74 5.24
CA ALA A 13 -23.74 7.77 4.20
C ALA A 13 -24.15 9.16 4.75
N CYS A 14 -25.04 9.21 5.74
CA CYS A 14 -25.49 10.47 6.36
C CYS A 14 -24.44 11.18 7.24
N LYS A 15 -23.29 10.53 7.51
CA LYS A 15 -22.18 11.07 8.31
C LYS A 15 -20.89 11.22 7.49
N VAL A 16 -20.98 11.08 6.16
CA VAL A 16 -19.83 11.25 5.27
C VAL A 16 -19.82 12.69 4.77
N GLN A 17 -18.86 13.46 5.24
CA GLN A 17 -18.57 14.80 4.70
C GLN A 17 -17.41 14.80 3.69
N HIS A 18 -16.64 13.72 3.66
CA HIS A 18 -15.47 13.62 2.80
C HIS A 18 -15.38 12.27 2.12
N GLN A 19 -14.92 12.27 0.86
CA GLN A 19 -14.77 11.06 0.07
C GLN A 19 -13.70 10.12 0.67
N LEU A 20 -13.95 8.82 0.58
CA LEU A 20 -13.02 7.82 1.09
C LEU A 20 -11.70 7.83 0.28
N SER A 21 -11.80 8.07 -1.03
CA SER A 21 -10.65 8.22 -1.92
C SER A 21 -9.68 9.32 -1.48
N ASP A 22 -10.20 10.46 -1.01
CA ASP A 22 -9.39 11.60 -0.56
C ASP A 22 -8.63 11.26 0.73
N ILE A 23 -9.27 10.53 1.66
CA ILE A 23 -8.64 10.05 2.88
C ILE A 23 -7.48 9.10 2.55
N LEU A 24 -7.74 8.13 1.67
CA LEU A 24 -6.73 7.14 1.28
C LEU A 24 -5.57 7.81 0.55
N PHE A 25 -5.86 8.72 -0.38
CA PHE A 25 -4.85 9.45 -1.16
C PHE A 25 -3.96 10.32 -0.26
N LEU A 26 -4.56 11.11 0.63
CA LEU A 26 -3.82 11.92 1.60
C LEU A 26 -2.89 11.06 2.46
N THR A 27 -3.42 9.96 3.01
CA THR A 27 -2.68 9.06 3.89
C THR A 27 -1.48 8.46 3.17
N VAL A 28 -1.67 7.95 1.95
CA VAL A 28 -0.58 7.36 1.15
C VAL A 28 0.49 8.40 0.82
N CYS A 29 0.11 9.59 0.35
CA CYS A 29 1.07 10.64 0.02
C CYS A 29 1.87 11.09 1.25
N ALA A 30 1.20 11.30 2.38
CA ALA A 30 1.85 11.72 3.61
C ALA A 30 2.86 10.67 4.11
N VAL A 31 2.48 9.40 4.11
CA VAL A 31 3.36 8.29 4.54
C VAL A 31 4.57 8.14 3.61
N ILE A 32 4.39 8.26 2.29
CA ILE A 32 5.51 8.27 1.33
C ILE A 32 6.46 9.44 1.60
N CYS A 33 5.92 10.60 1.98
CA CYS A 33 6.70 11.77 2.38
C CYS A 33 7.32 11.67 3.79
N GLY A 34 7.13 10.53 4.49
CA GLY A 34 7.77 10.26 5.77
C GLY A 34 6.93 10.60 7.01
N ALA A 35 5.62 10.85 6.86
CA ALA A 35 4.74 11.01 8.03
C ALA A 35 4.54 9.66 8.74
N GLU A 36 4.82 9.62 10.04
CA GLU A 36 4.70 8.43 10.89
C GLU A 36 3.45 8.46 11.77
N GLY A 37 2.88 9.65 12.01
CA GLY A 37 1.73 9.87 12.89
C GLY A 37 0.48 10.43 12.19
N TRP A 38 -0.70 10.22 12.80
CA TRP A 38 -1.96 10.77 12.29
C TRP A 38 -2.00 12.30 12.30
N ASP A 39 -1.43 12.92 13.33
CA ASP A 39 -1.27 14.38 13.43
C ASP A 39 -0.37 14.93 12.32
N GLU A 40 0.71 14.21 11.99
CA GLU A 40 1.62 14.58 10.90
C GLU A 40 0.94 14.46 9.54
N ILE A 41 0.15 13.41 9.32
CA ILE A 41 -0.63 13.24 8.09
C ILE A 41 -1.65 14.38 7.93
N GLN A 42 -2.34 14.75 9.02
CA GLN A 42 -3.24 15.90 9.01
C GLN A 42 -2.48 17.20 8.70
N GLY A 43 -1.34 17.43 9.36
CA GLY A 43 -0.48 18.59 9.11
C GLY A 43 0.01 18.68 7.67
N PHE A 44 0.42 17.56 7.08
CA PHE A 44 0.81 17.45 5.68
C PHE A 44 -0.33 17.83 4.74
N GLY A 45 -1.54 17.34 5.02
CA GLY A 45 -2.74 17.71 4.28
C GLY A 45 -3.01 19.21 4.30
N HIS A 46 -2.89 19.85 5.47
CA HIS A 46 -3.08 21.30 5.58
C HIS A 46 -2.01 22.08 4.82
N ALA A 47 -0.74 21.67 4.94
CA ALA A 47 0.38 22.32 4.27
C ALA A 47 0.31 22.22 2.73
N LYS A 48 -0.30 21.16 2.20
CA LYS A 48 -0.34 20.85 0.76
C LYS A 48 -1.76 20.81 0.18
N ILE A 49 -2.74 21.44 0.83
CA ILE A 49 -4.15 21.38 0.41
C ILE A 49 -4.38 21.80 -1.05
N TYR A 50 -3.64 22.81 -1.53
CA TYR A 50 -3.74 23.28 -2.91
C TYR A 50 -3.26 22.23 -3.93
N PHE A 51 -2.25 21.43 -3.58
CA PHE A 51 -1.79 20.31 -4.40
C PHE A 51 -2.86 19.20 -4.42
N PHE A 52 -3.42 18.86 -3.27
CA PHE A 52 -4.44 17.82 -3.16
C PHE A 52 -5.72 18.13 -3.93
N ARG A 53 -6.16 19.39 -3.93
CA ARG A 53 -7.31 19.88 -4.72
C ARG A 53 -7.13 19.80 -6.23
N GLN A 54 -5.91 19.62 -6.74
CA GLN A 54 -5.69 19.40 -8.18
C GLN A 54 -6.06 17.98 -8.61
N TYR A 55 -6.05 17.03 -7.66
CA TYR A 55 -6.24 15.62 -7.96
C TYR A 55 -7.52 15.05 -7.39
N GLY A 56 -8.04 15.58 -6.26
CA GLY A 56 -9.28 15.13 -5.60
C GLY A 56 -10.16 16.29 -5.14
N ASP A 57 -11.32 15.96 -4.59
CA ASP A 57 -12.38 16.94 -4.29
C ASP A 57 -11.98 17.86 -3.14
N PHE A 58 -11.60 17.30 -1.97
CA PHE A 58 -11.17 18.05 -0.78
C PHE A 58 -12.03 19.31 -0.46
N GLU A 59 -13.33 19.30 -0.81
CA GLU A 59 -14.22 20.46 -0.70
C GLU A 59 -14.42 20.85 0.76
N ALA A 60 -14.63 19.86 1.63
CA ALA A 60 -14.73 20.03 3.07
C ALA A 60 -13.37 20.21 3.77
N GLY A 61 -12.26 20.29 3.04
CA GLY A 61 -10.91 20.47 3.57
C GLY A 61 -10.26 19.18 4.06
N VAL A 62 -9.24 19.34 4.92
CA VAL A 62 -8.42 18.23 5.44
C VAL A 62 -9.11 17.59 6.64
N HIS A 63 -9.12 16.26 6.64
CA HIS A 63 -9.68 15.43 7.70
C HIS A 63 -8.92 15.59 9.02
N SER A 64 -9.63 15.46 10.14
CA SER A 64 -8.99 15.36 11.46
C SER A 64 -8.21 14.05 11.61
N HIS A 65 -7.15 14.07 12.41
CA HIS A 65 -6.37 12.87 12.77
C HIS A 65 -7.24 11.75 13.34
N ASP A 66 -8.26 12.08 14.15
CA ASP A 66 -9.25 11.11 14.66
C ASP A 66 -10.04 10.41 13.55
N THR A 67 -10.42 11.16 12.51
CA THR A 67 -11.17 10.62 11.38
C THR A 67 -10.27 9.73 10.54
N LEU A 68 -9.04 10.17 10.28
CA LEU A 68 -8.03 9.38 9.56
C LEU A 68 -7.78 8.04 10.26
N ALA A 69 -7.49 8.07 11.57
CA ALA A 69 -7.23 6.87 12.35
C ALA A 69 -8.43 5.91 12.35
N ARG A 70 -9.64 6.42 12.55
CA ARG A 70 -10.87 5.59 12.60
C ARG A 70 -11.21 4.95 11.27
N VAL A 71 -11.03 5.68 10.17
CA VAL A 71 -11.28 5.15 8.82
C VAL A 71 -10.23 4.11 8.48
N MET A 72 -8.95 4.42 8.63
CA MET A 72 -7.86 3.49 8.32
C MET A 72 -7.91 2.22 9.17
N ALA A 73 -8.36 2.29 10.43
CA ALA A 73 -8.55 1.12 11.29
C ALA A 73 -9.66 0.16 10.80
N LYS A 74 -10.59 0.64 9.96
CA LYS A 74 -11.73 -0.14 9.44
C LYS A 74 -11.58 -0.53 7.98
N VAL A 75 -10.70 0.13 7.23
CA VAL A 75 -10.40 -0.20 5.84
C VAL A 75 -9.87 -1.64 5.77
N ASN A 76 -10.39 -2.41 4.82
CA ASN A 76 -9.89 -3.75 4.56
C ASN A 76 -8.49 -3.64 3.89
N ALA A 77 -7.48 -4.18 4.56
CA ALA A 77 -6.09 -4.15 4.10
C ALA A 77 -5.87 -4.85 2.75
N GLU A 78 -6.58 -5.95 2.48
CA GLU A 78 -6.45 -6.68 1.20
C GLU A 78 -7.00 -5.86 0.04
N GLN A 79 -8.15 -5.22 0.23
CA GLN A 79 -8.77 -4.37 -0.81
C GLN A 79 -7.92 -3.14 -1.09
N LEU A 80 -7.39 -2.49 -0.05
CA LEU A 80 -6.47 -1.38 -0.20
C LEU A 80 -5.19 -1.81 -0.93
N HIS A 81 -4.68 -2.99 -0.61
CA HIS A 81 -3.50 -3.53 -1.28
C HIS A 81 -3.74 -3.76 -2.77
N THR A 82 -4.87 -4.36 -3.15
CA THR A 82 -5.25 -4.56 -4.56
C THR A 82 -5.38 -3.23 -5.31
N ALA A 83 -6.11 -2.27 -4.75
CA ALA A 83 -6.27 -0.94 -5.34
C ALA A 83 -4.93 -0.22 -5.53
N PHE A 84 -4.03 -0.33 -4.54
CA PHE A 84 -2.69 0.23 -4.63
C PHE A 84 -1.84 -0.49 -5.69
N ALA A 85 -1.90 -1.82 -5.76
CA ALA A 85 -1.16 -2.60 -6.75
C ALA A 85 -1.62 -2.29 -8.18
N GLU A 86 -2.92 -2.12 -8.41
CA GLU A 86 -3.45 -1.68 -9.70
C GLU A 86 -2.99 -0.27 -10.06
N TRP A 87 -2.96 0.64 -9.09
CA TRP A 87 -2.45 1.99 -9.31
C TRP A 87 -0.97 1.98 -9.70
N VAL A 88 -0.13 1.21 -9.00
CA VAL A 88 1.29 1.05 -9.34
C VAL A 88 1.48 0.41 -10.71
N LYS A 89 0.66 -0.60 -11.06
CA LYS A 89 0.67 -1.22 -12.40
C LYS A 89 0.33 -0.21 -13.50
N ALA A 90 -0.63 0.68 -13.28
CA ALA A 90 -0.98 1.72 -14.25
C ALA A 90 0.12 2.79 -14.40
N CYS A 91 0.92 3.02 -13.35
CA CYS A 91 2.06 3.93 -13.38
C CYS A 91 3.37 3.29 -13.89
N HIS A 92 3.40 1.97 -14.05
CA HIS A 92 4.58 1.24 -14.52
C HIS A 92 4.65 1.22 -16.04
N VAL A 93 5.82 1.61 -16.58
CA VAL A 93 6.18 1.37 -17.98
C VAL A 93 6.90 0.03 -18.07
N VAL A 94 6.36 -0.90 -18.87
CA VAL A 94 7.00 -2.19 -19.13
C VAL A 94 8.39 -1.94 -19.67
N THR A 95 9.38 -2.31 -18.88
CA THR A 95 10.79 -2.11 -19.17
C THR A 95 11.37 -3.48 -19.50
N GLU A 96 11.50 -3.78 -20.80
CA GLU A 96 12.15 -5.00 -21.27
C GLU A 96 13.58 -5.06 -20.71
N GLY A 97 13.93 -6.15 -20.02
CA GLY A 97 15.24 -6.30 -19.37
C GLY A 97 15.39 -5.66 -18.00
N ALA A 98 14.31 -5.13 -17.38
CA ALA A 98 14.38 -4.61 -16.02
C ALA A 98 14.72 -5.71 -14.99
N VAL A 99 15.57 -5.35 -14.03
CA VAL A 99 15.89 -6.21 -12.88
C VAL A 99 14.77 -6.11 -11.85
N VAL A 100 14.20 -7.25 -11.49
CA VAL A 100 13.19 -7.39 -10.43
C VAL A 100 13.79 -8.19 -9.28
N ALA A 101 13.98 -7.52 -8.14
CA ALA A 101 14.48 -8.13 -6.92
C ALA A 101 13.33 -8.64 -6.07
N ILE A 102 13.39 -9.92 -5.67
CA ILE A 102 12.45 -10.52 -4.74
C ILE A 102 13.13 -10.68 -3.39
N ASP A 103 12.57 -10.03 -2.36
CA ASP A 103 13.15 -9.99 -1.01
C ASP A 103 12.08 -10.20 0.08
N GLY A 104 12.44 -10.93 1.13
CA GLY A 104 11.63 -11.21 2.31
C GLY A 104 11.95 -10.25 3.45
N LYS A 105 10.97 -9.41 3.85
CA LYS A 105 11.11 -8.47 4.96
C LYS A 105 10.20 -8.84 6.13
N THR A 106 10.74 -8.69 7.34
CA THR A 106 9.97 -8.80 8.58
C THR A 106 9.53 -7.40 9.02
N LEU A 107 8.23 -7.15 9.04
CA LEU A 107 7.69 -5.86 9.46
C LEU A 107 7.77 -5.72 10.99
N ARG A 108 8.65 -4.85 11.48
CA ARG A 108 8.76 -4.54 12.92
C ARG A 108 7.51 -3.78 13.39
N GLY A 109 7.07 -4.02 14.62
CA GLY A 109 5.88 -3.38 15.18
C GLY A 109 4.54 -4.00 14.77
N SER A 110 4.54 -5.00 13.89
CA SER A 110 3.32 -5.68 13.42
C SER A 110 2.79 -6.78 14.35
N TYR A 111 3.43 -6.99 15.51
CA TYR A 111 3.07 -8.04 16.44
C TYR A 111 1.73 -7.73 17.11
N CYS A 112 0.79 -8.69 17.05
CA CYS A 112 -0.51 -8.56 17.72
C CYS A 112 -0.50 -9.44 18.98
N ARG A 113 0.00 -8.92 20.11
CA ARG A 113 0.01 -9.66 21.40
C ARG A 113 -1.38 -10.16 21.80
N GLY A 114 -2.43 -9.36 21.58
CA GLY A 114 -3.81 -9.72 21.92
C GLY A 114 -4.45 -10.82 21.06
N LYS A 115 -3.83 -11.21 19.92
CA LYS A 115 -4.31 -12.29 19.05
C LYS A 115 -3.31 -13.44 18.91
N GLY A 116 -2.21 -13.43 19.69
CA GLY A 116 -1.15 -14.44 19.61
C GLY A 116 -0.40 -14.49 18.28
N LYS A 117 -0.52 -13.44 17.43
CA LYS A 117 0.10 -13.44 16.10
C LYS A 117 1.50 -12.84 16.13
N GLY A 118 2.46 -13.58 15.56
CA GLY A 118 3.85 -13.17 15.41
C GLY A 118 4.03 -11.95 14.49
N ALA A 119 5.28 -11.50 14.32
CA ALA A 119 5.60 -10.44 13.37
C ALA A 119 5.23 -10.88 11.94
N PHE A 120 4.69 -9.97 11.13
CA PHE A 120 4.38 -10.26 9.74
C PHE A 120 5.66 -10.35 8.92
N HIS A 121 5.82 -11.49 8.27
CA HIS A 121 6.79 -11.71 7.20
C HIS A 121 6.11 -11.44 5.85
N MET A 122 6.80 -10.70 4.98
CA MET A 122 6.28 -10.25 3.71
C MET A 122 7.34 -10.40 2.64
N VAL A 123 6.99 -11.00 1.51
CA VAL A 123 7.85 -11.11 0.32
C VAL A 123 7.42 -10.04 -0.67
N SER A 124 8.36 -9.24 -1.15
CA SER A 124 8.10 -8.13 -2.08
C SER A 124 8.93 -8.27 -3.35
N ALA A 125 8.32 -7.95 -4.50
CA ALA A 125 8.99 -7.85 -5.79
C ALA A 125 9.22 -6.37 -6.12
N PHE A 126 10.48 -5.95 -6.17
CA PHE A 126 10.90 -4.58 -6.41
C PHE A 126 11.54 -4.43 -7.79
N SER A 127 11.03 -3.52 -8.61
CA SER A 127 11.63 -3.19 -9.91
C SER A 127 12.69 -2.11 -9.73
N ALA A 128 13.96 -2.46 -9.97
CA ALA A 128 15.07 -1.51 -9.87
C ALA A 128 14.96 -0.38 -10.90
N ALA A 129 14.46 -0.68 -12.10
CA ALA A 129 14.30 0.29 -13.18
C ALA A 129 13.22 1.34 -12.87
N ASN A 130 12.13 0.94 -12.20
CA ASN A 130 11.00 1.82 -11.92
C ASN A 130 11.00 2.39 -10.50
N GLY A 131 11.86 1.87 -9.61
CA GLY A 131 11.93 2.30 -8.21
C GLY A 131 10.67 1.96 -7.39
N VAL A 132 9.85 1.01 -7.84
CA VAL A 132 8.57 0.66 -7.21
C VAL A 132 8.46 -0.83 -6.90
N VAL A 133 7.69 -1.15 -5.86
CA VAL A 133 7.29 -2.52 -5.53
C VAL A 133 6.14 -2.91 -6.44
N LEU A 134 6.36 -3.89 -7.31
CA LEU A 134 5.38 -4.40 -8.28
C LEU A 134 4.31 -5.27 -7.64
N GLY A 135 4.65 -5.95 -6.54
CA GLY A 135 3.74 -6.81 -5.80
C GLY A 135 4.35 -7.25 -4.48
N GLN A 136 3.50 -7.64 -3.54
CA GLN A 136 3.92 -8.16 -2.24
C GLN A 136 2.92 -9.22 -1.78
N VAL A 137 3.43 -10.28 -1.16
CA VAL A 137 2.62 -11.37 -0.59
C VAL A 137 3.05 -11.59 0.85
N LYS A 138 2.07 -11.72 1.73
CA LYS A 138 2.31 -12.05 3.13
C LYS A 138 2.53 -13.56 3.28
N THR A 139 3.60 -13.97 3.94
CA THR A 139 3.81 -15.38 4.32
C THR A 139 2.97 -15.74 5.54
N ALA A 140 2.46 -16.98 5.57
CA ALA A 140 1.81 -17.55 6.74
C ALA A 140 2.83 -17.78 7.87
N GLU A 141 2.37 -17.83 9.13
CA GLU A 141 3.22 -17.86 10.34
C GLU A 141 4.24 -19.01 10.40
N LYS A 142 4.08 -20.06 9.60
CA LYS A 142 5.01 -21.19 9.46
C LYS A 142 5.49 -21.45 8.03
N SER A 143 5.11 -20.59 7.07
CA SER A 143 5.48 -20.78 5.66
C SER A 143 6.75 -20.01 5.34
N ASN A 144 7.68 -20.68 4.67
CA ASN A 144 8.92 -20.08 4.20
C ASN A 144 8.68 -19.27 2.92
N GLU A 145 9.61 -18.36 2.59
CA GLU A 145 9.58 -17.53 1.38
C GLU A 145 9.38 -18.37 0.10
N ILE A 146 9.87 -19.62 0.12
CA ILE A 146 9.74 -20.64 -0.94
C ILE A 146 8.29 -20.81 -1.43
N THR A 147 7.28 -20.77 -0.55
CA THR A 147 5.88 -20.95 -0.96
C THR A 147 5.21 -19.66 -1.40
N ALA A 148 5.64 -18.50 -0.89
CA ALA A 148 5.06 -17.21 -1.24
C ALA A 148 5.57 -16.66 -2.58
N ILE A 149 6.79 -17.03 -2.99
CA ILE A 149 7.39 -16.57 -4.25
C ILE A 149 6.58 -17.06 -5.47
N PRO A 150 6.18 -18.34 -5.59
CA PRO A 150 5.32 -18.79 -6.67
C PRO A 150 3.97 -18.07 -6.73
N GLU A 151 3.38 -17.73 -5.59
CA GLU A 151 2.13 -16.95 -5.54
C GLU A 151 2.36 -15.51 -6.04
N LEU A 152 3.45 -14.89 -5.61
CA LEU A 152 3.84 -13.55 -6.05
C LEU A 152 4.14 -13.51 -7.56
N LEU A 153 4.83 -14.52 -8.10
CA LEU A 153 5.12 -14.62 -9.53
C LEU A 153 3.85 -14.83 -10.36
N LYS A 154 2.83 -15.55 -9.86
CA LYS A 154 1.54 -15.67 -10.57
C LYS A 154 0.79 -14.34 -10.70
N LEU A 155 0.99 -13.42 -9.76
CA LEU A 155 0.37 -12.10 -9.76
C LEU A 155 1.07 -11.09 -10.70
N LEU A 156 2.27 -11.43 -11.18
CA LEU A 156 3.16 -10.56 -11.93
C LEU A 156 3.45 -11.15 -13.32
N ASN A 157 3.24 -10.35 -14.37
CA ASN A 157 3.71 -10.72 -15.71
C ASN A 157 5.16 -10.25 -15.86
N LEU A 158 6.13 -11.16 -15.67
CA LEU A 158 7.58 -10.86 -15.66
C LEU A 158 8.31 -11.34 -16.93
N GLN A 159 7.58 -11.59 -18.01
CA GLN A 159 8.17 -12.07 -19.25
C GLN A 159 9.21 -11.06 -19.78
N GLY A 160 10.46 -11.52 -19.94
CA GLY A 160 11.59 -10.68 -20.38
C GLY A 160 12.29 -9.86 -19.28
N CYS A 161 11.95 -10.07 -18.01
CA CYS A 161 12.62 -9.42 -16.87
C CYS A 161 13.69 -10.34 -16.24
N LEU A 162 14.78 -9.75 -15.72
CA LEU A 162 15.78 -10.49 -14.94
C LEU A 162 15.32 -10.53 -13.48
N VAL A 163 15.02 -11.72 -12.95
CA VAL A 163 14.59 -11.89 -11.56
C VAL A 163 15.78 -12.28 -10.70
N THR A 164 16.01 -11.55 -9.61
CA THR A 164 17.03 -11.86 -8.61
C THR A 164 16.36 -12.22 -7.28
N ILE A 165 16.78 -13.30 -6.65
CA ILE A 165 16.20 -13.82 -5.39
C ILE A 165 17.35 -14.12 -4.43
N ASP A 166 17.13 -13.95 -3.12
CA ASP A 166 18.11 -14.35 -2.10
C ASP A 166 18.39 -15.87 -2.18
N ALA A 167 19.67 -16.24 -2.01
CA ALA A 167 20.17 -17.60 -2.09
C ALA A 167 19.55 -18.54 -1.03
N LYS A 168 18.95 -18.00 0.04
CA LYS A 168 18.21 -18.79 1.03
C LYS A 168 16.96 -19.48 0.49
N VAL A 169 16.52 -19.11 -0.71
CA VAL A 169 15.35 -19.66 -1.40
C VAL A 169 15.72 -20.81 -2.35
N CYS A 170 17.01 -21.01 -2.66
CA CYS A 170 17.49 -22.11 -3.51
C CYS A 170 17.39 -23.48 -2.85
#